data_AF-A0A934ZW87-F1
#
_entry.id   AF-A0A934ZW87-F1
#
_cell.length_a   1.000
_cell.length_b   1.000
_cell.length_c   1.000
_cell.angle_alpha   90.00
_cell.angle_beta   90.00
_cell.angle_gamma   90.00
#
_symmetry.space_group_name_H-M   'P 1'
#
loop_
_entity.id
_entity.type
_entity.pdbx_description
1 polymer ?
#
loop_
_entity_poly.entity_id
_entity_poly.type
_entity_poly.pdbx_seq_one_letter_code
_entity_poly.pdbx_strand_id
1 'polypeptide(L)'
;MKIITECEFDALNEALDDEYRAWATYDQVSADFGDVRPFSNIRDAEARHIDALCTLFARYGLTIPDNPWPGQVDRCPDLQAACNAGIAAEIANGEMYDRLLQATQRPDILAVLRNLQQASQQRHLRAFRRCAHAADSERGCVRRRRGRGNPV
;
A
#
# COMPACT_ATOMS: atom_id res chain seq x y z
N MET A 1 -11.36 26.00 -17.27
CA MET A 1 -11.34 24.98 -16.20
C MET A 1 -12.04 23.74 -16.72
N LYS A 2 -11.42 22.56 -16.70
CA LYS A 2 -12.14 21.32 -17.05
C LYS A 2 -12.99 20.94 -15.85
N ILE A 3 -14.30 20.97 -15.99
CA ILE A 3 -15.22 20.59 -14.91
C ILE A 3 -15.19 19.06 -14.81
N ILE A 4 -14.93 18.54 -13.60
CA ILE A 4 -14.96 17.13 -13.23
C ILE A 4 -16.33 16.80 -12.62
N THR A 5 -16.82 15.56 -12.75
CA THR A 5 -18.09 15.16 -12.11
C THR A 5 -17.91 14.90 -10.61
N GLU A 6 -19.01 14.80 -9.87
CA GLU A 6 -18.99 14.42 -8.45
C GLU A 6 -18.41 13.00 -8.25
N CYS A 7 -18.86 12.02 -9.04
CA CYS A 7 -18.28 10.66 -8.98
C CYS A 7 -16.77 10.64 -9.28
N GLU A 8 -16.31 11.45 -10.22
CA GLU A 8 -14.89 11.58 -10.55
C GLU A 8 -14.10 12.25 -9.41
N PHE A 9 -14.67 13.28 -8.77
CA PHE A 9 -14.10 13.93 -7.60
C PHE A 9 -13.99 12.97 -6.41
N ASP A 10 -15.06 12.24 -6.11
CA ASP A 10 -15.09 11.26 -5.01
C ASP A 10 -14.06 10.16 -5.26
N ALA A 11 -13.96 9.65 -6.49
CA ALA A 11 -12.98 8.62 -6.84
C ALA A 11 -11.53 9.09 -6.65
N LEU A 12 -11.22 10.35 -7.00
CA LEU A 12 -9.88 10.90 -6.79
C LEU A 12 -9.55 11.14 -5.31
N ASN A 13 -10.53 11.58 -4.51
CA ASN A 13 -10.33 11.74 -3.06
C ASN A 13 -10.17 10.38 -2.38
N GLU A 14 -10.99 9.39 -2.75
CA GLU A 14 -10.91 8.04 -2.20
C GLU A 14 -9.55 7.39 -2.54
N ALA A 15 -9.11 7.47 -3.81
CA ALA A 15 -7.79 6.99 -4.20
C ALA A 15 -6.68 7.68 -3.39
N LEU A 16 -6.73 9.00 -3.24
CA LEU A 16 -5.69 9.74 -2.52
C LEU A 16 -5.65 9.41 -1.03
N ASP A 17 -6.81 9.26 -0.37
CA ASP A 17 -6.87 8.85 1.04
C ASP A 17 -6.29 7.45 1.24
N ASP A 18 -6.58 6.51 0.33
CA ASP A 18 -6.06 5.15 0.42
C ASP A 18 -4.53 5.10 0.22
N GLU A 19 -4.00 5.83 -0.77
CA GLU A 19 -2.54 5.92 -0.97
C GLU A 19 -1.84 6.61 0.21
N TYR A 20 -2.47 7.63 0.82
CA TYR A 20 -1.99 8.26 2.05
C TYR A 20 -1.94 7.28 3.23
N ARG A 21 -2.99 6.48 3.39
CA ARG A 21 -3.07 5.47 4.44
C ARG A 21 -2.03 4.38 4.26
N ALA A 22 -1.85 3.89 3.02
CA ALA A 22 -0.83 2.90 2.68
C ALA A 22 0.58 3.44 2.97
N TRP A 23 0.90 4.66 2.50
CA TRP A 23 2.17 5.31 2.77
C TRP A 23 2.45 5.44 4.27
N ALA A 24 1.49 5.96 5.04
CA ALA A 24 1.63 6.15 6.47
C ALA A 24 1.78 4.82 7.22
N THR A 25 1.06 3.78 6.78
CA THR A 25 1.17 2.43 7.35
C THR A 25 2.58 1.88 7.17
N TYR A 26 3.13 1.97 5.95
CA TYR A 26 4.46 1.42 5.65
C TYR A 26 5.59 2.26 6.25
N ASP A 27 5.39 3.57 6.38
CA ASP A 27 6.30 4.44 7.13
C ASP A 27 6.32 4.07 8.62
N GLN A 28 5.14 3.83 9.22
CA GLN A 28 5.04 3.40 10.62
C GLN A 28 5.69 2.03 10.86
N VAL A 29 5.50 1.07 9.95
CA VAL A 29 6.19 -0.23 10.02
C VAL A 29 7.70 -0.04 9.95
N SER A 30 8.19 0.86 9.08
CA SER A 30 9.62 1.15 8.95
C SER A 30 10.18 1.82 10.21
N ALA A 31 9.38 2.67 10.88
CA ALA A 31 9.74 3.26 12.16
C ALA A 31 9.82 2.22 13.29
N ASP A 32 8.96 1.20 13.27
CA ASP A 32 8.86 0.20 14.35
C ASP A 32 9.88 -0.94 14.21
N PHE A 33 10.18 -1.35 12.98
CA PHE A 33 10.99 -2.53 12.69
C PHE A 33 12.27 -2.22 11.90
N GLY A 34 12.51 -0.95 11.56
CA GLY A 34 13.61 -0.51 10.72
C GLY A 34 13.29 -0.57 9.22
N ASP A 35 14.22 -0.09 8.40
CA ASP A 35 14.09 -0.09 6.95
C ASP A 35 14.20 -1.51 6.38
N VAL A 36 13.05 -2.18 6.28
CA VAL A 36 12.94 -3.59 5.87
C VAL A 36 12.10 -3.74 4.62
N ARG A 37 12.57 -4.60 3.71
CA ARG A 37 11.82 -4.95 2.51
C ARG A 37 10.63 -5.85 2.86
N PRO A 38 9.48 -5.70 2.19
CA PRO A 38 9.24 -4.83 1.03
C PRO A 38 8.74 -3.41 1.39
N PHE A 39 8.54 -3.10 2.67
CA PHE A 39 7.83 -1.90 3.13
C PHE A 39 8.45 -0.60 2.62
N SER A 40 9.77 -0.42 2.70
CA SER A 40 10.40 0.82 2.21
C SER A 40 10.23 1.04 0.71
N ASN A 41 10.45 0.01 -0.09
CA ASN A 41 10.28 0.10 -1.54
C ASN A 41 8.83 0.42 -1.93
N ILE A 42 7.86 -0.13 -1.18
CA ILE A 42 6.44 0.07 -1.45
C ILE A 42 6.00 1.44 -0.94
N ARG A 43 6.44 1.89 0.25
CA ARG A 43 6.25 3.27 0.72
C ARG A 43 6.72 4.30 -0.30
N ASP A 44 7.90 4.10 -0.89
CA ASP A 44 8.41 4.99 -1.93
C ASP A 44 7.59 4.90 -3.22
N ALA A 45 6.88 3.79 -3.46
CA ALA A 45 5.92 3.66 -4.55
C ALA A 45 4.62 4.41 -4.27
N GLU A 46 4.08 4.31 -3.05
CA GLU A 46 2.88 5.06 -2.66
C GLU A 46 3.13 6.57 -2.70
N ALA A 47 4.34 7.04 -2.35
CA ALA A 47 4.72 8.44 -2.54
C ALA A 47 4.58 8.89 -4.01
N ARG A 48 4.98 8.04 -4.96
CA ARG A 48 4.84 8.31 -6.40
C ARG A 48 3.38 8.23 -6.87
N HIS A 49 2.57 7.38 -6.24
CA HIS A 49 1.13 7.30 -6.52
C HIS A 49 0.41 8.58 -6.05
N ILE A 50 0.71 9.03 -4.83
CA ILE A 50 0.26 10.32 -4.27
C ILE A 50 0.62 11.45 -5.23
N ASP A 51 1.87 11.54 -5.69
CA ASP A 51 2.29 12.60 -6.63
C ASP A 51 1.50 12.57 -7.95
N ALA A 52 1.21 11.38 -8.48
CA ALA A 52 0.42 11.21 -9.69
C ALA A 52 -1.03 11.68 -9.50
N LEU A 53 -1.65 11.38 -8.35
CA LEU A 53 -2.98 11.87 -7.99
C LEU A 53 -2.97 13.39 -7.77
N CYS A 54 -2.03 13.92 -7.00
CA CYS A 54 -1.85 15.37 -6.80
C CYS A 54 -1.70 16.13 -8.14
N THR A 55 -1.04 15.53 -9.12
CA THR A 55 -0.95 16.08 -10.49
C THR A 55 -2.32 16.15 -11.17
N LEU A 56 -3.20 15.17 -10.99
CA LEU A 56 -4.59 15.24 -11.46
C LEU A 56 -5.37 16.32 -10.71
N PHE A 57 -5.26 16.40 -9.38
CA PHE A 57 -5.91 17.46 -8.59
C PHE A 57 -5.53 18.85 -9.11
N ALA A 58 -4.23 19.12 -9.28
CA ALA A 58 -3.74 20.37 -9.83
C ALA A 58 -4.25 20.63 -11.26
N ARG A 59 -4.28 19.61 -12.12
CA ARG A 59 -4.78 19.71 -13.49
C ARG A 59 -6.25 20.15 -13.57
N TYR A 60 -7.06 19.67 -12.62
CA TYR A 60 -8.49 19.97 -12.55
C TYR A 60 -8.81 21.17 -11.65
N GLY A 61 -7.80 21.79 -11.02
CA GLY A 61 -7.98 22.94 -10.13
C GLY A 61 -8.66 22.57 -8.81
N LEU A 62 -8.46 21.33 -8.34
CA LEU A 62 -8.99 20.81 -7.09
C LEU A 62 -8.03 21.10 -5.94
N THR A 63 -8.57 21.39 -4.76
CA THR A 63 -7.80 21.45 -3.52
C THR A 63 -7.32 20.05 -3.16
N ILE A 64 -6.02 19.90 -2.88
CA ILE A 64 -5.44 18.65 -2.39
C ILE A 64 -5.73 18.58 -0.88
N PRO A 65 -6.45 17.55 -0.38
CA PRO A 65 -6.62 17.32 1.04
C PRO A 65 -5.29 17.04 1.76
N ASP A 66 -5.16 17.46 3.00
CA ASP A 66 -4.02 17.09 3.85
C ASP A 66 -4.07 15.59 4.19
N ASN A 67 -2.91 14.97 4.39
CA ASN A 67 -2.82 13.57 4.82
C ASN A 67 -3.13 13.43 6.33
N PRO A 68 -4.22 12.76 6.73
CA PRO A 68 -4.59 12.62 8.13
C PRO A 68 -3.94 11.42 8.83
N TRP A 69 -3.28 10.51 8.09
CA TRP A 69 -2.85 9.20 8.58
C TRP A 69 -1.55 9.15 9.40
N PRO A 70 -0.59 10.09 9.31
CA PRO A 70 0.60 10.08 10.16
C PRO A 70 0.23 10.01 11.65
N GLY A 71 0.68 8.95 12.33
CA GLY A 71 0.38 8.70 13.74
C GLY A 71 -1.05 8.20 14.04
N GLN A 72 -1.90 7.99 13.02
CA GLN A 72 -3.27 7.47 13.16
C GLN A 72 -3.43 6.03 12.66
N VAL A 73 -2.40 5.46 12.04
CA VAL A 73 -2.41 4.07 11.54
C VAL A 73 -2.18 3.05 12.64
N ASP A 74 -2.82 1.89 12.50
CA ASP A 74 -2.63 0.78 13.42
C ASP A 74 -1.21 0.22 13.38
N ARG A 75 -0.68 -0.12 14.57
CA ARG A 75 0.63 -0.73 14.70
C ARG A 75 0.52 -2.25 14.60
N CYS A 76 1.45 -2.85 13.87
CA CYS A 76 1.56 -4.31 13.79
C CYS A 76 2.41 -4.85 14.96
N PRO A 77 2.04 -6.00 15.56
CA PRO A 77 2.80 -6.58 16.67
C PRO A 77 4.17 -7.15 16.25
N ASP A 78 4.32 -7.52 14.98
CA ASP A 78 5.56 -8.01 14.40
C ASP A 78 5.54 -7.91 12.86
N LEU A 79 6.68 -8.21 12.22
CA LEU A 79 6.83 -8.16 10.77
C LEU A 79 5.94 -9.17 10.03
N GLN A 80 5.61 -10.33 10.62
CA GLN A 80 4.74 -11.29 9.98
C GLN A 80 3.32 -10.72 9.87
N ALA A 81 2.81 -10.14 10.96
CA ALA A 81 1.53 -9.47 10.99
C ALA A 81 1.51 -8.30 10.00
N ALA A 82 2.59 -7.52 9.92
CA ALA A 82 2.71 -6.43 8.94
C ALA A 82 2.69 -6.94 7.49
N CYS A 83 3.40 -8.03 7.17
CA CYS A 83 3.37 -8.62 5.83
C CYS A 83 1.94 -9.08 5.47
N ASN A 84 1.26 -9.74 6.40
CA ASN A 84 -0.10 -10.23 6.21
C ASN A 84 -1.12 -9.09 6.05
N ALA A 85 -0.99 -8.04 6.86
CA ALA A 85 -1.78 -6.83 6.73
C ALA A 85 -1.56 -6.15 5.37
N GLY A 86 -0.31 -6.10 4.89
CA GLY A 86 0.02 -5.64 3.55
C GLY A 86 -0.68 -6.45 2.45
N ILE A 87 -0.70 -7.79 2.53
CA ILE A 87 -1.46 -8.63 1.58
C ILE A 87 -2.95 -8.26 1.56
N ALA A 88 -3.56 -8.08 2.73
CA ALA A 88 -4.97 -7.72 2.84
C ALA A 88 -5.24 -6.33 2.25
N ALA A 89 -4.36 -5.36 2.55
CA ALA A 89 -4.43 -4.00 2.00
C ALA A 89 -4.35 -4.00 0.47
N GLU A 90 -3.41 -4.73 -0.13
CA GLU A 90 -3.28 -4.78 -1.59
C GLU A 90 -4.45 -5.46 -2.30
N ILE A 91 -5.10 -6.43 -1.66
CA ILE A 91 -6.32 -7.04 -2.21
C ILE A 91 -7.46 -6.02 -2.18
N ALA A 92 -7.66 -5.35 -1.04
CA ALA A 92 -8.68 -4.32 -0.88
C ALA A 92 -8.45 -3.12 -1.83
N ASN A 93 -7.20 -2.69 -2.02
CA ASN A 93 -6.82 -1.64 -2.96
C ASN A 93 -7.16 -2.04 -4.41
N GLY A 94 -6.87 -3.29 -4.80
CA GLY A 94 -7.25 -3.81 -6.11
C GLY A 94 -8.77 -3.75 -6.37
N GLU A 95 -9.57 -4.18 -5.40
CA GLU A 95 -11.05 -4.13 -5.44
C GLU A 95 -11.58 -2.69 -5.46
N MET A 96 -10.96 -1.79 -4.68
CA MET A 96 -11.26 -0.37 -4.70
C MET A 96 -11.04 0.19 -6.11
N TYR A 97 -9.87 -0.01 -6.71
CA TYR A 97 -9.59 0.50 -8.05
C TYR A 97 -10.53 -0.07 -9.13
N ASP A 98 -10.95 -1.34 -9.03
CA ASP A 98 -11.93 -1.91 -9.96
C ASP A 98 -13.25 -1.10 -9.95
N ARG A 99 -13.67 -0.63 -8.78
CA ARG A 99 -14.83 0.25 -8.61
C ARG A 99 -14.53 1.68 -9.08
N LEU A 100 -13.39 2.26 -8.69
CA LEU A 100 -13.02 3.64 -9.07
C LEU A 100 -12.89 3.81 -10.58
N LEU A 101 -12.43 2.78 -11.30
CA LEU A 101 -12.33 2.80 -12.76
C LEU A 101 -13.68 2.92 -13.47
N GLN A 102 -14.80 2.63 -12.79
CA GLN A 102 -16.14 2.83 -13.33
C GLN A 102 -16.66 4.26 -13.17
N ALA A 103 -16.00 5.09 -12.34
CA ALA A 103 -16.44 6.45 -12.05
C ALA A 103 -16.16 7.44 -13.20
N THR A 104 -15.34 7.05 -14.19
CA THR A 104 -14.90 7.94 -15.25
C THR A 104 -14.74 7.24 -16.61
N GLN A 105 -14.86 8.02 -17.68
CA GLN A 105 -14.43 7.63 -19.03
C GLN A 105 -13.26 8.51 -19.52
N ARG A 106 -12.72 9.40 -18.67
CA ARG A 106 -11.66 10.32 -19.04
C ARG A 106 -10.34 9.58 -19.18
N PRO A 107 -9.66 9.68 -20.33
CA PRO A 107 -8.44 8.92 -20.57
C PRO A 107 -7.31 9.20 -19.59
N ASP A 108 -7.17 10.43 -19.11
CA ASP A 108 -6.09 10.81 -18.19
C ASP A 108 -6.30 10.30 -16.77
N ILE A 109 -7.53 10.37 -16.24
CA ILE A 109 -7.87 9.77 -14.95
C ILE A 109 -7.75 8.25 -15.03
N LEU A 110 -8.32 7.63 -16.07
CA LEU A 110 -8.21 6.18 -16.28
C LEU A 110 -6.77 5.70 -16.38
N ALA A 111 -5.89 6.47 -17.03
CA ALA A 111 -4.48 6.10 -17.15
C ALA A 111 -3.78 6.05 -15.79
N VAL A 112 -4.01 7.03 -14.92
CA VAL A 112 -3.44 7.07 -13.57
C VAL A 112 -4.01 5.94 -12.72
N LEU A 113 -5.33 5.82 -12.60
CA LEU A 113 -5.97 4.80 -11.77
C LEU A 113 -5.56 3.37 -12.19
N ARG A 114 -5.49 3.08 -13.49
CA ARG A 114 -5.03 1.76 -13.98
C ARG A 114 -3.56 1.49 -13.65
N ASN A 115 -2.71 2.51 -13.71
CA ASN A 115 -1.29 2.36 -13.38
C ASN A 115 -1.10 2.05 -11.88
N LEU A 116 -1.85 2.74 -11.01
CA LEU A 116 -1.82 2.51 -9.56
C LEU A 116 -2.35 1.10 -9.24
N GLN A 117 -3.50 0.71 -9.79
CA GLN A 117 -4.04 -0.65 -9.66
C GLN A 117 -3.04 -1.73 -10.11
N GLN A 118 -2.40 -1.52 -11.26
CA GLN A 118 -1.43 -2.47 -11.79
C GLN A 118 -0.23 -2.63 -10.84
N ALA A 119 0.27 -1.53 -10.27
CA ALA A 119 1.35 -1.56 -9.31
C ALA A 119 0.98 -2.37 -8.07
N SER A 120 -0.20 -2.11 -7.50
CA SER A 120 -0.74 -2.87 -6.37
C SER A 120 -0.82 -4.38 -6.67
N GLN A 121 -1.61 -4.75 -7.68
CA GLN A 121 -1.94 -6.16 -7.97
C GLN A 121 -0.76 -6.97 -8.49
N GLN A 122 0.10 -6.37 -9.31
CA GLN A 122 1.17 -7.10 -10.01
C GLN A 122 2.52 -7.01 -9.30
N ARG A 123 2.74 -5.99 -8.45
CA ARG A 123 4.05 -5.75 -7.83
C ARG A 123 3.95 -5.82 -6.31
N HIS A 124 3.11 -5.00 -5.68
CA HIS A 124 3.07 -4.88 -4.23
C HIS A 124 2.52 -6.14 -3.58
N LEU A 125 1.37 -6.63 -4.06
CA LEU A 125 0.76 -7.88 -3.58
C LEU A 125 1.73 -9.06 -3.63
N ARG A 126 2.48 -9.17 -4.73
CA ARG A 126 3.50 -10.23 -4.88
C ARG A 126 4.66 -10.06 -3.90
N ALA A 127 5.05 -8.82 -3.62
CA ALA A 127 6.11 -8.53 -2.66
C ALA A 127 5.67 -8.85 -1.22
N PHE A 128 4.46 -8.48 -0.81
CA PHE A 128 3.93 -8.85 0.51
C PHE A 128 3.68 -10.35 0.67
N ARG A 129 3.24 -11.06 -0.38
CA ARG A 129 3.17 -12.53 -0.35
C ARG A 129 4.53 -13.19 -0.10
N ARG A 130 5.61 -12.66 -0.70
CA ARG A 130 6.97 -13.13 -0.42
C ARG A 130 7.44 -12.79 1.00
N CYS A 131 7.11 -11.57 1.47
CA CYS A 131 7.38 -11.11 2.84
C CYS A 131 6.80 -12.09 3.87
N ALA A 132 5.51 -12.40 3.74
CA ALA A 132 4.80 -13.29 4.65
C ALA A 132 5.40 -14.70 4.65
N HIS A 133 5.78 -15.24 3.49
CA HIS A 133 6.38 -16.56 3.41
C HIS A 133 7.80 -16.64 4.00
N ALA A 134 8.59 -15.58 3.84
CA ALA A 134 9.95 -15.50 4.38
C ALA A 134 9.93 -15.42 5.92
N ALA A 135 9.07 -14.58 6.47
CA ALA A 135 8.95 -14.42 7.92
C ALA A 135 8.44 -15.70 8.64
N ASP A 136 7.62 -16.52 7.97
CA ASP A 136 7.23 -17.85 8.47
C ASP A 136 8.43 -18.81 8.53
N SER A 137 9.30 -18.75 7.52
CA SER A 137 10.49 -19.62 7.42
C SER A 137 11.53 -19.30 8.50
N GLU A 138 11.68 -18.02 8.86
CA GLU A 138 12.58 -17.58 9.93
C GLU A 138 12.07 -18.03 11.32
N ARG A 139 10.76 -17.96 11.58
CA ARG A 139 10.16 -18.54 12.81
C ARG A 139 10.32 -20.05 12.88
N GLY A 140 10.32 -20.75 11.74
CA GLY A 140 10.54 -22.19 11.65
C GLY A 140 11.96 -22.62 12.00
N CYS A 141 12.99 -21.84 11.62
CA CYS A 141 14.39 -22.17 11.91
C CYS A 141 14.76 -22.05 13.39
N VAL A 142 14.14 -21.13 14.13
CA VAL A 142 14.40 -20.95 15.58
C VAL A 142 13.99 -22.18 16.39
N ARG A 143 13.07 -23.03 15.88
CA ARG A 143 12.60 -24.24 16.57
C ARG A 143 13.46 -25.50 16.37
N ARG A 144 14.49 -25.49 15.52
CA ARG A 144 15.30 -26.70 15.19
C ARG A 144 16.72 -26.77 15.78
N ARG A 145 17.07 -25.92 16.76
CA ARG A 145 18.38 -25.99 17.46
C ARG A 145 18.27 -26.29 18.96
N ARG A 146 17.59 -27.37 19.36
CA ARG A 146 17.88 -28.05 20.65
C ARG A 146 17.61 -29.54 20.51
N GLY A 147 18.66 -30.37 20.65
CA GLY A 147 18.51 -31.81 20.81
C GLY A 147 19.55 -32.69 20.12
N ARG A 148 20.84 -32.54 20.47
CA ARG A 148 21.78 -33.68 20.43
C ARG A 148 22.57 -33.68 21.73
N GLY A 149 21.96 -34.26 22.76
CA GLY A 149 22.68 -34.78 23.91
C GLY A 149 23.17 -36.18 23.56
N ASN A 150 24.48 -36.38 23.59
CA ASN A 150 25.11 -37.70 23.59
C ASN A 150 25.09 -38.20 25.04
N PRO A 151 24.82 -39.49 25.30
CA PRO A 151 25.43 -40.16 26.42
C PRO A 151 26.43 -41.22 25.94
N VAL A 152 27.38 -41.43 26.85
CA VAL A 152 28.57 -42.27 26.80
C VAL A 152 28.21 -43.76 26.85
#